data_AF-A0A9N9FXT1-F1
#
_entry.id   AF-A0A9N9FXT1-F1
#
_cell.length_a   1.000
_cell.length_b   1.000
_cell.length_c   1.000
_cell.angle_alpha   90.00
_cell.angle_beta   90.00
_cell.angle_gamma   90.00
#
_symmetry.space_group_name_H-M   'P 1'
#
loop_
_entity.id
_entity.type
_entity.pdbx_description
1 polymer ?
#
loop_
_entity_poly.entity_id
_entity_poly.type
_entity_poly.pdbx_seq_one_letter_code
_entity_poly.pdbx_strand_id
1 'polypeptide(L)'
;MDSEIKDLDLYELLEINYNSTREEIDKAYRRNAFKYHPDKNINNVEAATKLFHQISIAYETLTDPRKKLEYDNIYKAKIESKKRFEKLDAKRKVMKEELEEREKAAKQSKKTTIFTQESREAKIERIKEETARRRREKEEKLRLSDQRSKASTTHRPNSTPRPSSKQAFGYKDFESIVLNKMIEQERLDKEKWGEKSESSMEA
;
A
#
# COMPACT_ATOMS: atom_id res chain seq x y z
N MET A 1 -49.69 -14.93 1.89
CA MET A 1 -49.12 -13.72 2.50
C MET A 1 -48.92 -12.71 1.39
N ASP A 2 -49.53 -11.52 1.52
CA ASP A 2 -49.38 -10.44 0.56
C ASP A 2 -47.89 -10.13 0.35
N SER A 3 -47.44 -10.09 -0.91
CA SER A 3 -46.01 -9.98 -1.25
C SER A 3 -45.35 -8.74 -0.65
N GLU A 4 -46.11 -7.66 -0.47
CA GLU A 4 -45.65 -6.39 0.09
C GLU A 4 -45.32 -6.48 1.60
N ILE A 5 -45.88 -7.45 2.32
CA ILE A 5 -45.71 -7.59 3.77
C ILE A 5 -44.52 -8.48 4.12
N LYS A 6 -44.05 -9.29 3.17
CA LYS A 6 -42.92 -10.21 3.37
C LYS A 6 -41.61 -9.50 3.70
N ASP A 7 -41.44 -8.27 3.22
CA ASP A 7 -40.22 -7.49 3.41
C ASP A 7 -40.23 -6.65 4.69
N LEU A 8 -41.40 -6.40 5.26
CA LEU A 8 -41.61 -5.60 6.46
C LEU A 8 -41.29 -6.38 7.74
N ASP A 9 -40.80 -5.67 8.75
CA ASP A 9 -40.65 -6.19 10.10
C ASP A 9 -42.00 -6.04 10.85
N LEU A 10 -42.65 -7.17 11.15
CA LEU A 10 -43.95 -7.22 11.82
C LEU A 10 -43.85 -6.79 13.29
N TYR A 11 -42.69 -7.01 13.92
CA TYR A 11 -42.43 -6.58 15.29
C TYR A 11 -42.25 -5.06 15.33
N GLU A 12 -41.51 -4.51 14.36
CA GLU A 12 -41.34 -3.06 14.21
C GLU A 12 -42.66 -2.36 13.87
N LEU A 13 -43.48 -2.95 12.99
CA LEU A 13 -44.78 -2.40 12.60
C LEU A 13 -45.75 -2.30 13.78
N LEU A 14 -45.72 -3.27 14.70
CA LEU A 14 -46.51 -3.22 15.94
C LEU A 14 -45.83 -2.42 17.06
N GLU A 15 -44.63 -1.89 16.84
CA GLU A 15 -43.81 -1.18 17.84
C GLU A 15 -43.57 -2.04 19.10
N ILE A 16 -43.24 -3.32 18.92
CA ILE A 16 -43.01 -4.30 19.99
C ILE A 16 -41.65 -5.01 19.85
N ASN A 17 -41.18 -5.62 20.94
CA ASN A 17 -39.98 -6.44 20.92
C ASN A 17 -40.29 -7.85 20.35
N TYR A 18 -39.30 -8.50 19.73
CA TYR A 18 -39.33 -9.92 19.37
C TYR A 18 -39.78 -10.84 20.52
N ASN A 19 -39.36 -10.53 21.75
CA ASN A 19 -39.70 -11.31 22.95
C ASN A 19 -41.07 -10.98 23.57
N SER A 20 -41.89 -10.17 22.90
CA SER A 20 -43.15 -9.71 23.49
C SER A 20 -44.14 -10.86 23.69
N THR A 21 -44.87 -10.77 24.81
CA THR A 21 -45.95 -11.68 25.17
C THR A 21 -47.21 -11.43 24.33
N ARG A 22 -48.13 -12.39 24.32
CA ARG A 22 -49.41 -12.24 23.61
C ARG A 22 -50.21 -11.03 24.09
N GLU A 23 -50.21 -10.77 25.40
CA GLU A 23 -50.90 -9.60 25.97
C GLU A 23 -50.34 -8.27 25.45
N GLU A 24 -49.02 -8.19 25.23
CA GLU A 24 -48.36 -7.01 24.68
C GLU A 24 -48.69 -6.83 23.20
N ILE A 25 -48.77 -7.93 22.44
CA ILE A 25 -49.21 -7.93 21.03
C ILE A 25 -50.65 -7.40 20.94
N ASP A 26 -51.56 -7.88 21.80
CA ASP A 26 -52.96 -7.43 21.83
C ASP A 26 -53.07 -5.94 22.19
N LYS A 27 -52.30 -5.49 23.19
CA LYS A 27 -52.24 -4.06 23.59
C LYS A 27 -51.70 -3.18 22.47
N ALA A 28 -50.64 -3.63 21.79
CA ALA A 28 -50.03 -2.91 20.68
C ALA A 28 -50.98 -2.81 19.48
N TYR A 29 -51.66 -3.90 19.13
CA TYR A 29 -52.67 -3.90 18.06
C TYR A 29 -53.77 -2.88 18.33
N ARG A 30 -54.38 -2.88 19.54
CA ARG A 30 -55.44 -1.92 19.88
C ARG A 30 -54.99 -0.46 19.77
N ARG A 31 -53.77 -0.17 20.23
CA ARG A 31 -53.17 1.18 20.16
C ARG A 31 -52.92 1.61 18.71
N ASN A 32 -52.37 0.73 17.88
CA ASN A 32 -52.07 1.02 16.49
C ASN A 32 -53.33 1.09 15.62
N ALA A 33 -54.30 0.20 15.86
CA ALA A 33 -55.61 0.24 15.21
C ALA A 33 -56.32 1.58 15.43
N PHE A 34 -56.25 2.14 16.64
CA PHE A 34 -56.82 3.45 16.94
C PHE A 34 -56.07 4.59 16.25
N LYS A 35 -54.73 4.54 16.21
CA LYS A 35 -53.85 5.56 15.60
C LYS A 35 -54.04 5.63 14.09
N TYR A 36 -54.15 4.48 13.44
CA TYR A 36 -54.19 4.35 11.97
C TYR A 36 -55.58 4.05 11.41
N HIS A 37 -56.65 4.22 12.19
CA HIS A 37 -58.01 3.99 11.70
C HIS A 37 -58.36 4.97 10.57
N PRO A 38 -58.95 4.51 9.44
CA PRO A 38 -59.27 5.38 8.29
C PRO A 38 -60.27 6.50 8.65
N ASP A 39 -61.23 6.22 9.54
CA ASP A 39 -62.23 7.21 10.01
C ASP A 39 -61.61 8.43 10.73
N LYS A 40 -60.47 8.24 11.41
CA LYS A 40 -59.77 9.34 12.10
C LYS A 40 -58.78 10.08 11.21
N ASN A 41 -58.39 9.46 10.10
CA ASN A 41 -57.35 9.93 9.20
C ASN A 41 -57.95 10.35 7.85
N ILE A 42 -59.01 11.16 7.89
CA ILE A 42 -59.80 11.59 6.70
C ILE A 42 -58.92 12.29 5.64
N ASN A 43 -57.86 12.97 6.05
CA ASN A 43 -56.94 13.63 5.14
C ASN A 43 -55.96 12.67 4.44
N ASN A 44 -55.83 11.43 4.93
CA ASN A 44 -54.90 10.43 4.41
C ASN A 44 -55.47 9.00 4.54
N VAL A 45 -56.71 8.83 4.06
CA VAL A 45 -57.46 7.57 4.20
C VAL A 45 -56.74 6.41 3.52
N GLU A 46 -56.11 6.64 2.37
CA GLU A 46 -55.44 5.58 1.62
C GLU A 46 -54.23 5.04 2.39
N ALA A 47 -53.34 5.91 2.90
CA ALA A 47 -52.19 5.45 3.69
C ALA A 47 -52.62 4.83 5.02
N ALA A 48 -53.63 5.40 5.68
CA ALA A 48 -54.19 4.84 6.91
C ALA A 48 -54.78 3.44 6.68
N THR A 49 -55.51 3.24 5.58
CA THR A 49 -56.06 1.92 5.21
C THR A 49 -54.96 0.90 4.95
N LYS A 50 -53.90 1.28 4.21
CA LYS A 50 -52.74 0.40 3.95
C LYS A 50 -52.04 0.01 5.25
N LEU A 51 -51.74 0.97 6.11
CA LEU A 51 -51.09 0.71 7.41
C LEU A 51 -51.97 -0.14 8.31
N PHE A 52 -53.27 0.15 8.39
CA PHE A 52 -54.23 -0.63 9.17
C PHE A 52 -54.32 -2.08 8.70
N HIS A 53 -54.32 -2.31 7.37
CA HIS A 53 -54.26 -3.64 6.78
C HIS A 53 -52.98 -4.38 7.19
N GLN A 54 -51.81 -3.74 7.05
CA GLN A 54 -50.53 -4.31 7.45
C GLN A 54 -50.49 -4.65 8.95
N ILE A 55 -50.99 -3.76 9.81
CA ILE A 55 -51.09 -3.97 11.27
C ILE A 55 -51.98 -5.17 11.60
N SER A 56 -53.10 -5.32 10.89
CA SER A 56 -54.03 -6.43 11.07
C SER A 56 -53.40 -7.78 10.69
N ILE A 57 -52.64 -7.81 9.59
CA ILE A 57 -51.91 -9.01 9.16
C ILE A 57 -50.77 -9.34 10.12
N ALA A 58 -50.04 -8.33 10.60
CA ALA A 58 -49.00 -8.52 11.61
C ALA A 58 -49.57 -9.14 12.88
N TYR A 59 -50.69 -8.60 13.36
CA TYR A 59 -51.41 -9.15 14.52
C TYR A 59 -51.85 -10.61 14.28
N GLU A 60 -52.47 -10.92 13.14
CA GLU A 60 -52.90 -12.28 12.81
C GLU A 60 -51.72 -13.28 12.80
N THR A 61 -50.61 -12.87 12.20
CA THR A 61 -49.41 -13.69 12.05
C THR A 61 -48.73 -13.94 13.40
N LEU A 62 -48.64 -12.92 14.25
CA LEU A 62 -47.95 -13.01 15.55
C LEU A 62 -48.83 -13.62 16.65
N THR A 63 -50.15 -13.65 16.46
CA THR A 63 -51.11 -14.24 17.40
C THR A 63 -51.25 -15.76 17.23
N ASP A 64 -51.15 -16.26 15.99
CA ASP A 64 -51.17 -17.70 15.70
C ASP A 64 -49.78 -18.32 15.99
N PRO A 65 -49.66 -19.29 16.91
CA PRO A 65 -48.37 -19.92 17.24
C PRO A 65 -47.66 -20.54 16.04
N ARG A 66 -48.39 -21.10 15.07
CA ARG A 66 -47.79 -21.74 13.89
C ARG A 66 -47.19 -20.70 12.95
N LYS A 67 -47.96 -19.65 12.64
CA LYS A 67 -47.51 -18.55 11.77
C LYS A 67 -46.38 -17.76 12.43
N LYS A 68 -46.45 -17.51 13.74
CA LYS A 68 -45.39 -16.86 14.50
C LYS A 68 -44.09 -17.64 14.43
N LEU A 69 -44.14 -18.96 14.59
CA LEU A 69 -42.93 -19.80 14.52
C LEU A 69 -42.26 -19.72 13.14
N GLU A 70 -43.04 -19.79 12.06
CA GLU A 70 -42.52 -19.68 10.70
C GLU A 70 -41.90 -18.29 10.46
N TYR A 71 -42.58 -17.23 10.88
CA TYR A 71 -42.08 -15.86 10.80
C TYR A 71 -40.79 -15.67 11.59
N ASP A 72 -40.74 -16.19 12.83
CA ASP A 72 -39.59 -16.10 13.72
C ASP A 72 -38.34 -16.77 13.13
N ASN A 73 -38.52 -17.90 12.44
CA ASN A 73 -37.41 -18.58 11.77
C ASN A 73 -36.84 -17.72 10.63
N ILE A 74 -37.70 -17.14 9.81
CA ILE A 74 -37.31 -16.23 8.73
C ILE A 74 -36.65 -14.97 9.30
N TYR A 75 -37.23 -14.41 10.36
CA TYR A 75 -36.74 -13.22 11.05
C TYR A 75 -35.32 -13.43 11.60
N LYS A 76 -35.09 -14.54 12.30
CA LYS A 76 -33.76 -14.93 12.80
C LYS A 76 -32.76 -15.11 11.66
N ALA A 77 -33.15 -15.79 10.58
CA ALA A 77 -32.30 -15.98 9.42
C ALA A 77 -31.92 -14.64 8.75
N LYS A 78 -32.85 -13.68 8.68
CA LYS A 78 -32.61 -12.33 8.16
C LYS A 78 -31.61 -11.57 9.03
N ILE A 79 -31.79 -11.61 10.36
CA ILE A 79 -30.87 -10.97 11.32
C ILE A 79 -29.47 -11.60 11.23
N GLU A 80 -29.38 -12.93 11.20
CA GLU A 80 -28.11 -13.64 11.12
C GLU A 80 -27.39 -13.34 9.80
N SER A 81 -28.12 -13.32 8.69
CA SER A 81 -27.58 -12.94 7.38
C SER A 81 -27.04 -11.52 7.38
N LYS A 82 -27.76 -10.57 7.99
CA LYS A 82 -27.31 -9.19 8.15
C LYS A 82 -26.02 -9.10 8.98
N LYS A 83 -25.97 -9.78 10.13
CA LYS A 83 -24.77 -9.86 10.97
C LYS A 83 -23.58 -10.47 10.24
N ARG A 84 -23.80 -11.52 9.44
CA ARG A 84 -22.76 -12.15 8.63
C ARG A 84 -22.24 -11.20 7.57
N PHE A 85 -23.14 -10.48 6.89
CA PHE A 85 -22.79 -9.48 5.90
C PHE A 85 -21.94 -8.36 6.51
N GLU A 86 -22.37 -7.79 7.65
CA GLU A 86 -21.63 -6.76 8.38
C GLU A 86 -20.21 -7.22 8.76
N LYS A 87 -20.05 -8.46 9.23
CA LYS A 87 -18.73 -9.04 9.54
C LYS A 87 -17.84 -9.17 8.30
N LEU A 88 -18.41 -9.62 7.18
CA LEU A 88 -17.68 -9.76 5.92
C LEU A 88 -17.26 -8.39 5.38
N ASP A 89 -18.13 -7.38 5.48
CA ASP A 89 -17.85 -6.03 5.04
C ASP A 89 -16.73 -5.39 5.87
N ALA A 90 -16.78 -5.51 7.19
CA ALA A 90 -15.70 -5.09 8.08
C ALA A 90 -14.36 -5.76 7.70
N LYS A 91 -14.38 -7.08 7.45
CA LYS A 91 -13.18 -7.82 7.02
C LYS A 91 -12.65 -7.33 5.66
N ARG A 92 -13.54 -7.05 4.71
CA ARG A 92 -13.17 -6.51 3.39
C ARG A 92 -12.53 -5.13 3.51
N LYS A 93 -13.06 -4.28 4.39
CA LYS A 93 -12.51 -2.95 4.65
C LYS A 93 -11.09 -3.03 5.20
N VAL A 94 -10.87 -3.85 6.22
CA VAL A 94 -9.53 -4.06 6.80
C VAL A 94 -8.55 -4.58 5.74
N MET A 95 -8.94 -5.59 4.96
CA MET A 95 -8.08 -6.10 3.88
C MET A 95 -7.75 -5.03 2.84
N LYS A 96 -8.72 -4.19 2.47
CA LYS A 96 -8.51 -3.12 1.49
C LYS A 96 -7.51 -2.09 2.00
N GLU A 97 -7.65 -1.68 3.26
CA GLU A 97 -6.75 -0.71 3.91
C GLU A 97 -5.33 -1.27 3.99
N GLU A 98 -5.16 -2.53 4.42
CA GLU A 98 -3.85 -3.19 4.48
C GLU A 98 -3.17 -3.29 3.10
N LEU A 99 -3.93 -3.64 2.06
CA LEU A 99 -3.41 -3.67 0.69
C LEU A 99 -2.98 -2.28 0.21
N GLU A 100 -3.78 -1.26 0.45
CA GLU A 100 -3.48 0.11 0.05
C GLU A 100 -2.22 0.65 0.76
N GLU A 101 -2.08 0.36 2.05
CA GLU A 101 -0.90 0.71 2.84
C GLU A 101 0.36 -0.01 2.32
N ARG A 102 0.25 -1.31 2.05
CA ARG A 102 1.37 -2.08 1.48
C ARG A 102 1.79 -1.55 0.11
N GLU A 103 0.84 -1.19 -0.74
CA GLU A 103 1.13 -0.56 -2.02
C GLU A 103 1.80 0.80 -1.86
N LYS A 104 1.35 1.64 -0.93
CA LYS A 104 1.98 2.94 -0.63
C LYS A 104 3.40 2.76 -0.10
N ALA A 105 3.63 1.85 0.82
CA ALA A 105 4.95 1.54 1.36
C ALA A 105 5.90 1.00 0.27
N ALA A 106 5.41 0.13 -0.61
CA ALA A 106 6.17 -0.35 -1.76
C ALA A 106 6.52 0.77 -2.76
N LYS A 107 5.60 1.70 -3.01
CA LYS A 107 5.85 2.88 -3.86
C LYS A 107 6.86 3.84 -3.21
N GLN A 108 6.75 4.08 -1.90
CA GLN A 108 7.68 4.93 -1.15
C GLN A 108 9.09 4.34 -1.12
N SER A 109 9.25 3.06 -0.80
CA SER A 109 10.55 2.37 -0.79
C SER A 109 11.22 2.36 -2.17
N LYS A 110 10.44 2.16 -3.24
CA LYS A 110 10.96 2.30 -4.62
C LYS A 110 11.43 3.72 -4.88
N LYS A 111 10.63 4.73 -4.51
CA LYS A 111 10.99 6.15 -4.69
C LYS A 111 12.27 6.53 -3.92
N THR A 112 12.41 6.08 -2.67
CA THR A 112 13.62 6.35 -1.87
C THR A 112 14.84 5.66 -2.49
N THR A 113 14.69 4.40 -2.93
CA THR A 113 15.78 3.66 -3.57
C THR A 113 16.27 4.37 -4.84
N ILE A 114 15.35 4.73 -5.73
CA ILE A 114 15.66 5.47 -6.96
C ILE A 114 16.34 6.80 -6.63
N PHE A 115 15.77 7.59 -5.72
CA PHE A 115 16.35 8.87 -5.30
C PHE A 115 17.75 8.73 -4.70
N THR A 116 17.98 7.71 -3.86
CA THR A 116 19.31 7.44 -3.30
C THR A 116 20.32 6.99 -4.37
N GLN A 117 19.87 6.25 -5.38
CA GLN A 117 20.70 5.84 -6.50
C GLN A 117 21.09 7.04 -7.36
N GLU A 118 20.13 7.89 -7.73
CA GLU A 118 20.38 9.14 -8.48
C GLU A 118 21.34 10.07 -7.72
N SER A 119 21.15 10.22 -6.40
CA SER A 119 22.08 10.99 -5.56
C SER A 119 23.49 10.39 -5.52
N ARG A 120 23.61 9.05 -5.48
CA ARG A 120 24.90 8.37 -5.53
C ARG A 120 25.57 8.56 -6.89
N GLU A 121 24.82 8.42 -7.98
CA GLU A 121 25.31 8.58 -9.36
C GLU A 121 25.79 10.02 -9.61
N ALA A 122 25.00 11.03 -9.21
CA ALA A 122 25.40 12.44 -9.32
C ALA A 122 26.66 12.77 -8.49
N LYS A 123 26.81 12.14 -7.31
CA LYS A 123 28.01 12.30 -6.47
C LYS A 123 29.24 11.66 -7.11
N ILE A 124 29.08 10.50 -7.73
CA ILE A 124 30.13 9.83 -8.50
C ILE A 124 30.53 10.70 -9.70
N GLU A 125 29.56 11.28 -10.41
CA GLU A 125 29.80 12.13 -11.57
C GLU A 125 30.61 13.38 -11.22
N ARG A 126 30.26 14.09 -10.13
CA ARG A 126 31.06 15.23 -9.64
C ARG A 126 32.51 14.85 -9.35
N ILE A 127 32.75 13.70 -8.72
CA ILE A 127 34.10 13.22 -8.41
C ILE A 127 34.88 12.91 -9.69
N LYS A 128 34.24 12.27 -10.67
CA LYS A 128 34.83 11.99 -11.99
C LYS A 128 35.19 13.28 -12.74
N GLU A 129 34.32 14.28 -12.68
CA GLU A 129 34.55 15.54 -13.37
C GLU A 129 35.65 16.37 -12.71
N GLU A 130 35.71 16.40 -11.37
CA GLU A 130 36.77 17.06 -10.63
C GLU A 130 38.14 16.38 -10.84
N THR A 131 38.17 15.04 -10.86
CA THR A 131 39.40 14.29 -11.16
C THR A 131 39.87 14.51 -12.60
N ALA A 132 38.97 14.53 -13.58
CA ALA A 132 39.29 14.86 -14.97
C ALA A 132 39.84 16.28 -15.12
N ARG A 133 39.24 17.25 -14.41
CA ARG A 133 39.72 18.65 -14.38
C ARG A 133 41.14 18.75 -13.85
N ARG A 134 41.43 18.10 -12.72
CA ARG A 134 42.79 18.07 -12.14
C ARG A 134 43.81 17.41 -13.07
N ARG A 135 43.43 16.35 -13.81
CA ARG A 135 44.31 15.73 -14.82
C ARG A 135 44.62 16.71 -15.95
N ARG A 136 43.61 17.39 -16.51
CA ARG A 136 43.80 18.38 -17.58
C ARG A 136 44.70 19.54 -17.13
N GLU A 137 44.44 20.11 -15.96
CA GLU A 137 45.27 21.20 -15.41
C GLU A 137 46.72 20.76 -15.18
N LYS A 138 46.94 19.54 -14.69
CA LYS A 138 48.28 18.99 -14.47
C LYS A 138 49.00 18.73 -15.79
N GLU A 139 48.31 18.19 -16.78
CA GLU A 139 48.83 17.90 -18.11
C GLU A 139 49.16 19.21 -18.87
N GLU A 140 48.30 20.22 -18.76
CA GLU A 140 48.53 21.55 -19.33
C GLU A 140 49.71 22.27 -18.67
N LYS A 141 49.82 22.23 -17.33
CA LYS A 141 51.00 22.73 -16.60
C LYS A 141 52.28 22.03 -17.03
N LEU A 142 52.24 20.71 -17.20
CA LEU A 142 53.39 19.95 -17.66
C LEU A 142 53.81 20.41 -19.06
N ARG A 143 52.83 20.54 -19.97
CA ARG A 143 53.03 21.00 -21.35
C ARG A 143 53.62 22.40 -21.45
N LEU A 144 53.15 23.31 -20.58
CA LEU A 144 53.70 24.66 -20.44
C LEU A 144 55.14 24.64 -19.90
N SER A 145 55.45 23.77 -18.93
CA SER A 145 56.81 23.60 -18.42
C SER A 145 57.77 23.05 -19.48
N ASP A 146 57.30 22.10 -20.29
CA ASP A 146 58.05 21.53 -21.41
C ASP A 146 58.33 22.59 -22.49
N GLN A 147 57.33 23.42 -22.84
CA GLN A 147 57.54 24.55 -23.75
C GLN A 147 58.52 25.58 -23.20
N ARG A 148 58.44 25.91 -21.90
CA ARG A 148 59.35 26.87 -21.26
C ARG A 148 60.79 26.35 -21.22
N SER A 149 60.99 25.05 -20.97
CA SER A 149 62.32 24.41 -21.02
C SER A 149 62.91 24.43 -22.45
N LYS A 150 62.06 24.20 -23.47
CA LYS A 150 62.45 24.31 -24.89
C LYS A 150 62.79 25.75 -25.30
N ALA A 151 62.03 26.75 -24.84
CA ALA A 151 62.28 28.16 -25.13
C ALA A 151 63.57 28.69 -24.47
N SER A 152 63.97 28.16 -23.32
CA SER A 152 65.27 28.47 -22.69
C SER A 152 66.47 27.77 -23.37
N THR A 153 66.23 26.84 -24.29
CA THR A 153 67.27 26.12 -25.02
C THR A 153 67.46 26.76 -26.40
N THR A 154 68.03 27.96 -26.42
CA THR A 154 68.60 28.55 -27.64
C THR A 154 70.10 28.76 -27.43
N HIS A 155 70.90 28.15 -28.32
CA HIS A 155 72.38 28.06 -28.43
C HIS A 155 73.14 27.05 -27.56
N ARG A 156 73.53 25.92 -28.16
CA ARG A 156 74.88 25.65 -28.74
C ARG A 156 74.92 24.28 -29.44
N PRO A 157 75.63 24.08 -30.58
CA PRO A 157 75.58 22.81 -31.31
C PRO A 157 76.63 21.80 -30.82
N ASN A 158 76.25 20.53 -31.01
CA ASN A 158 77.06 19.31 -31.17
C ASN A 158 77.71 18.64 -29.94
N SER A 159 77.14 17.49 -29.55
CA SER A 159 77.90 16.28 -29.17
C SER A 159 77.01 15.04 -29.28
N THR A 160 77.44 14.11 -30.14
CA THR A 160 77.16 12.67 -30.28
C THR A 160 76.02 11.99 -29.48
N PRO A 161 75.25 11.07 -30.10
CA PRO A 161 74.21 10.32 -29.41
C PRO A 161 74.81 9.21 -28.53
N ARG A 162 74.45 9.21 -27.24
CA ARG A 162 74.69 8.09 -26.31
C ARG A 162 73.36 7.37 -26.06
N PRO A 163 73.26 6.04 -26.24
CA PRO A 163 72.04 5.33 -25.91
C PRO A 163 71.97 5.18 -24.38
N SER A 164 70.91 5.73 -23.78
CA SER A 164 70.58 5.52 -22.37
C SER A 164 69.13 5.08 -22.30
N SER A 165 68.94 3.78 -22.17
CA SER A 165 67.70 3.13 -21.74
C SER A 165 67.16 3.81 -20.47
N LYS A 166 66.09 4.59 -20.65
CA LYS A 166 65.14 4.84 -19.57
C LYS A 166 63.82 4.29 -20.07
N GLN A 167 63.46 3.12 -19.56
CA GLN A 167 62.11 2.58 -19.65
C GLN A 167 61.15 3.69 -19.20
N ALA A 168 60.34 4.17 -20.14
CA ALA A 168 59.20 5.00 -19.81
C ALA A 168 58.23 4.11 -19.02
N PHE A 169 58.20 4.26 -17.69
CA PHE A 169 57.08 3.77 -16.90
C PHE A 169 55.86 4.57 -17.33
N GLY A 170 55.12 4.00 -18.28
CA GLY A 170 53.95 4.60 -18.87
C GLY A 170 52.86 4.72 -17.83
N TYR A 171 52.13 5.84 -17.85
CA TYR A 171 50.92 6.07 -17.05
C TYR A 171 49.80 5.03 -17.29
N LYS A 172 49.99 4.08 -18.21
CA LYS A 172 49.13 2.90 -18.41
C LYS A 172 49.29 1.84 -17.31
N ASP A 173 50.38 1.88 -16.54
CA ASP A 173 50.66 0.89 -15.49
C ASP A 173 49.98 1.23 -14.16
N PHE A 174 49.74 2.51 -13.86
CA PHE A 174 49.06 2.88 -12.61
C PHE A 174 47.55 2.61 -12.65
N GLU A 175 46.88 2.82 -13.80
CA GLU A 175 45.46 2.49 -13.93
C GLU A 175 45.22 0.98 -13.93
N SER A 176 46.13 0.17 -14.51
CA SER A 176 46.03 -1.28 -14.45
C SER A 176 46.32 -1.82 -13.04
N ILE A 177 47.28 -1.24 -12.32
CA ILE A 177 47.55 -1.61 -10.91
C ILE A 177 46.38 -1.24 -10.01
N VAL A 178 45.79 -0.05 -10.17
CA VAL A 178 44.63 0.37 -9.37
C VAL A 178 43.41 -0.49 -9.70
N LEU A 179 43.14 -0.77 -10.98
CA LEU A 179 42.01 -1.61 -11.39
C LEU A 179 42.17 -3.06 -10.91
N ASN A 180 43.37 -3.65 -11.03
CA ASN A 180 43.64 -5.00 -10.53
C ASN A 180 43.54 -5.07 -9.00
N LYS A 181 43.99 -4.03 -8.30
CA LYS A 181 43.89 -3.96 -6.83
C LYS A 181 42.44 -3.77 -6.36
N MET A 182 41.59 -3.17 -7.19
CA MET A 182 40.17 -2.98 -6.91
C MET A 182 39.36 -4.26 -7.18
N ILE A 183 39.68 -4.98 -8.25
CA ILE A 183 39.09 -6.30 -8.56
C ILE A 183 39.45 -7.33 -7.49
N GLU A 184 40.70 -7.34 -7.00
CA GLU A 184 41.10 -8.22 -5.89
C GLU A 184 40.37 -7.89 -4.58
N GLN A 185 40.11 -6.62 -4.28
CA GLN A 185 39.32 -6.28 -3.08
C GLN A 185 37.85 -6.69 -3.20
N GLU A 186 37.23 -6.56 -4.37
CA GLU A 186 35.88 -7.09 -4.59
C GLU A 186 35.81 -8.63 -4.47
N ARG A 187 36.89 -9.34 -4.82
CA ARG A 187 36.98 -10.80 -4.65
C ARG A 187 37.09 -11.19 -3.18
N LEU A 188 37.96 -10.52 -2.42
CA LEU A 188 38.14 -10.74 -0.98
C LEU A 188 36.90 -10.38 -0.17
N ASP A 189 36.19 -9.32 -0.53
CA ASP A 189 34.94 -8.94 0.14
C ASP A 189 33.80 -9.93 -0.13
N LYS A 190 33.76 -10.56 -1.32
CA LYS A 190 32.80 -11.63 -1.63
C LYS A 190 33.09 -12.93 -0.88
N GLU A 191 34.36 -13.30 -0.71
CA GLU A 191 34.75 -14.46 0.11
C GLU A 191 34.40 -14.22 1.60
N LYS A 192 34.66 -13.00 2.12
CA LYS A 192 34.32 -12.62 3.50
C LYS A 192 32.83 -12.63 3.82
N TRP A 193 31.98 -12.37 2.82
CA TRP A 193 30.52 -12.38 2.97
C TRP A 193 29.88 -13.74 2.63
N GLY A 194 30.58 -14.62 1.91
CA GLY A 194 30.13 -16.00 1.63
C GLY A 194 30.32 -16.97 2.80
N GLU A 195 31.40 -16.82 3.59
CA GLU A 195 31.64 -17.68 4.77
C GLU A 195 30.69 -17.37 5.95
N LYS A 196 30.09 -16.18 6.00
CA LYS A 196 29.15 -15.82 7.06
C LYS A 196 27.74 -16.39 6.88
N SER A 197 27.39 -16.91 5.71
CA SER A 197 26.07 -17.54 5.48
C SER A 197 26.04 -19.04 5.77
N GLU A 198 27.17 -19.74 5.78
CA GLU A 198 27.21 -21.17 6.12
C GLU A 198 27.50 -21.44 7.61
N SER A 199 28.20 -20.55 8.31
CA SER A 199 28.48 -20.70 9.75
C SER A 199 27.30 -20.37 10.69
N SER A 200 26.13 -19.99 10.18
CA SER A 200 24.93 -19.68 11.00
C SER A 200 23.79 -20.70 10.82
N MET A 201 24.03 -21.84 10.15
CA MET A 201 23.08 -22.97 10.07
C MET A 201 23.47 -24.19 10.93
N GLU A 202 24.57 -24.11 11.69
CA GLU A 202 24.93 -25.09 12.73
C GLU A 202 25.20 -24.39 14.07
N ALA A 203 24.13 -23.93 14.73
CA ALA A 203 24.07 -23.68 16.17
C ALA A 203 22.61 -23.68 16.64
#